data_AF-A0A7G5FDP8-F1
#
_entry.id   AF-A0A7G5FDP8-F1
#
_cell.length_a   1.000
_cell.length_b   1.000
_cell.length_c   1.000
_cell.angle_alpha   90.00
_cell.angle_beta   90.00
_cell.angle_gamma   90.00
#
_symmetry.space_group_name_H-M   'P 1'
#
loop_
_entity.id
_entity.type
_entity.pdbx_description
1 polymer ?
#
loop_
_entity_poly.entity_id
_entity_poly.type
_entity_poly.pdbx_seq_one_letter_code
_entity_poly.pdbx_strand_id
1 'polypeptide(L)'
;MGRPDPRRPRAGQLGMFEDEAFSEPGKVLRGRHSDAMDRAIQAARDEGLVSTVDDGILTVLRAGACALDTLEAQNKPYGPAKLIDPMVSALREARLTPESRAVAQDDAINALLKELVEDDPVCSTEVHHEA
;
A
#
# COMPACT_ATOMS: atom_id res chain seq x y z
N MET A 1 44.65 -19.55 23.95
CA MET A 1 44.04 -18.44 23.17
C MET A 1 42.53 -18.65 23.16
N GLY A 2 41.76 -17.68 23.68
CA GLY A 2 40.30 -17.76 23.70
C GLY A 2 39.70 -17.64 22.30
N ARG A 3 38.57 -18.31 22.04
CA ARG A 3 37.88 -18.27 20.75
C ARG A 3 37.34 -16.84 20.53
N PRO A 4 37.64 -16.18 19.40
CA PRO A 4 37.13 -14.85 19.11
C PRO A 4 35.59 -14.83 19.06
N ASP A 5 34.98 -13.79 19.60
CA ASP A 5 33.52 -13.59 19.61
C ASP A 5 32.97 -13.56 18.17
N PRO A 6 32.06 -14.47 17.79
CA PRO A 6 31.52 -14.56 16.44
C PRO A 6 30.62 -13.37 16.06
N ARG A 7 30.14 -12.58 17.01
CA ARG A 7 29.24 -11.43 16.75
C ARG A 7 29.97 -10.10 16.65
N ARG A 8 31.25 -10.06 16.98
CA ARG A 8 32.02 -8.80 16.97
C ARG A 8 32.50 -8.49 15.54
N PRO A 9 32.22 -7.28 15.00
CA PRO A 9 32.71 -6.88 13.70
C PRO A 9 34.23 -7.02 13.61
N ARG A 10 34.71 -7.66 12.54
CA ARG A 10 36.14 -7.84 12.27
C ARG A 10 36.71 -6.58 11.62
N ALA A 11 38.04 -6.45 11.63
CA ALA A 11 38.74 -5.39 10.92
C ALA A 11 38.28 -5.36 9.44
N GLY A 12 37.80 -4.20 8.97
CA GLY A 12 37.25 -4.01 7.63
C GLY A 12 35.71 -4.20 7.50
N GLN A 13 35.02 -4.71 8.51
CA GLN A 13 33.55 -4.87 8.47
C GLN A 13 32.78 -3.64 8.96
N LEU A 14 33.42 -2.74 9.70
CA LEU A 14 32.78 -1.52 10.23
C LEU A 14 32.42 -0.50 9.14
N GLY A 15 32.93 -0.65 7.92
CA GLY A 15 32.59 0.19 6.76
C GLY A 15 31.82 -0.53 5.66
N MET A 16 31.34 -1.75 5.89
CA MET A 16 30.55 -2.50 4.89
C MET A 16 29.06 -2.14 4.89
N PHE A 17 28.59 -1.48 5.95
CA PHE A 17 27.22 -1.02 6.07
C PHE A 17 27.28 0.49 6.32
N GLU A 18 26.86 1.26 5.33
CA GLU A 18 26.83 2.73 5.42
C GLU A 18 25.61 3.16 6.25
N ASP A 19 25.78 4.16 7.12
CA ASP A 19 24.71 4.70 7.97
C ASP A 19 23.64 5.49 7.18
N GLU A 20 23.98 5.97 5.98
CA GLU A 20 23.07 6.66 5.06
C GLU A 20 23.16 6.07 3.65
N ALA A 21 22.01 5.87 3.01
CA ALA A 21 21.93 5.31 1.66
C ALA A 21 22.40 6.35 0.62
N PHE A 22 23.62 6.19 0.10
CA PHE A 22 24.14 7.04 -0.96
C PHE A 22 23.70 6.57 -2.35
N SER A 23 23.44 7.58 -3.18
CA SER A 23 23.16 7.49 -4.61
C SER A 23 24.43 7.12 -5.38
N GLU A 24 24.58 5.85 -5.79
CA GLU A 24 25.71 5.40 -6.61
C GLU A 24 25.30 5.14 -8.07
N PRO A 25 26.18 5.41 -9.06
CA PRO A 25 25.96 5.03 -10.45
C PRO A 25 25.84 3.50 -10.58
N GLY A 26 24.67 3.01 -10.98
CA GLY A 26 24.36 1.57 -11.08
C GLY A 26 23.66 0.97 -9.85
N LYS A 27 23.47 1.74 -8.78
CA LYS A 27 22.45 1.46 -7.75
C LYS A 27 21.15 2.15 -8.17
N VAL A 28 20.01 1.50 -7.94
CA VAL A 28 18.70 2.00 -8.37
C VAL A 28 18.34 3.24 -7.55
N LEU A 29 18.80 4.38 -8.04
CA LEU A 29 18.16 5.65 -7.73
C LEU A 29 16.78 5.58 -8.32
N ARG A 30 15.78 5.78 -7.47
CA ARG A 30 14.36 5.72 -7.78
C ARG A 30 14.11 6.16 -9.22
N GLY A 31 13.56 5.26 -10.02
CA GLY A 31 13.18 5.58 -11.40
C GLY A 31 11.75 6.13 -11.44
N ARG A 32 11.27 6.39 -12.65
CA ARG A 32 9.97 7.01 -12.88
C ARG A 32 8.80 6.23 -12.26
N HIS A 33 8.92 4.91 -12.14
CA HIS A 33 7.87 4.08 -11.57
C HIS A 33 7.82 4.20 -10.05
N SER A 34 8.98 4.16 -9.38
CA SER A 34 9.06 4.41 -7.93
C SER A 34 8.56 5.81 -7.57
N ASP A 35 8.96 6.84 -8.33
CA ASP A 35 8.53 8.22 -8.08
C ASP A 35 7.02 8.41 -8.29
N ALA A 36 6.45 7.77 -9.33
CA ALA A 36 5.01 7.79 -9.54
C ALA A 36 4.25 7.08 -8.41
N MET A 37 4.76 5.93 -7.95
CA MET A 37 4.15 5.17 -6.86
C MET A 37 4.17 5.97 -5.55
N ASP A 38 5.29 6.60 -5.20
CA ASP A 38 5.37 7.39 -3.98
C ASP A 38 4.47 8.61 -4.00
N ARG A 39 4.35 9.31 -5.15
CA ARG A 39 3.37 10.40 -5.30
C ARG A 39 1.93 9.92 -5.11
N ALA A 40 1.57 8.76 -5.67
CA ALA A 40 0.24 8.19 -5.51
C ALA A 40 -0.04 7.79 -4.06
N ILE A 41 0.92 7.17 -3.38
CA ILE A 41 0.79 6.78 -1.98
C ILE A 41 0.70 8.02 -1.08
N GLN A 42 1.48 9.07 -1.36
CA GLN A 42 1.41 10.32 -0.59
C GLN A 42 0.05 10.99 -0.76
N ALA A 43 -0.44 11.11 -2.00
CA ALA A 43 -1.79 11.65 -2.25
C ALA A 43 -2.87 10.86 -1.50
N ALA A 44 -2.79 9.52 -1.51
CA ALA A 44 -3.72 8.68 -0.76
C ALA A 44 -3.65 8.88 0.76
N ARG A 45 -2.45 9.16 1.31
CA ARG A 45 -2.31 9.53 2.73
C ARG A 45 -2.90 10.89 3.03
N ASP A 46 -2.66 11.86 2.17
CA ASP A 46 -3.17 13.23 2.32
C ASP A 46 -4.71 13.26 2.27
N GLU A 47 -5.31 12.38 1.47
CA GLU A 47 -6.76 12.17 1.37
C GLU A 47 -7.33 11.23 2.48
N GLY A 48 -6.48 10.69 3.35
CA GLY A 48 -6.90 9.78 4.42
C GLY A 48 -7.42 8.42 3.94
N LEU A 49 -7.11 8.04 2.70
CA LEU A 49 -7.56 6.79 2.08
C LEU A 49 -6.77 5.56 2.56
N VAL A 50 -5.56 5.77 3.05
CA VAL A 50 -4.69 4.70 3.57
C VAL A 50 -4.23 5.03 4.98
N SER A 51 -4.18 3.99 5.81
CA SER A 51 -3.81 4.03 7.22
C SER A 51 -2.47 3.32 7.47
N THR A 52 -2.01 3.30 8.71
CA THR A 52 -0.81 2.55 9.11
C THR A 52 -0.96 1.04 8.93
N VAL A 53 -2.19 0.51 8.93
CA VAL A 53 -2.46 -0.92 8.68
C VAL A 53 -2.09 -1.28 7.25
N ASP A 54 -2.23 -0.33 6.32
CA ASP A 54 -1.96 -0.53 4.90
C ASP A 54 -0.46 -0.46 4.56
N ASP A 55 0.41 -0.07 5.51
CA ASP A 55 1.86 0.06 5.29
C ASP A 55 2.50 -1.23 4.73
N GLY A 56 1.96 -2.39 5.10
CA GLY A 56 2.39 -3.69 4.57
C GLY A 56 2.24 -3.78 3.05
N ILE A 57 1.03 -3.54 2.53
CA ILE A 57 0.76 -3.61 1.09
C ILE A 57 1.42 -2.46 0.32
N LEU A 58 1.51 -1.27 0.92
CA LEU A 58 2.20 -0.12 0.34
C LEU A 58 3.70 -0.40 0.16
N THR A 59 4.32 -1.16 1.07
CA THR A 59 5.72 -1.57 0.93
C THR A 59 5.92 -2.54 -0.24
N VAL A 60 4.99 -3.47 -0.45
CA VAL A 60 4.99 -4.38 -1.62
C VAL A 60 4.86 -3.58 -2.92
N LEU A 61 3.96 -2.59 -2.96
CA LEU A 61 3.78 -1.71 -4.12
C LEU A 61 5.06 -0.93 -4.46
N ARG A 62 5.77 -0.39 -3.45
CA ARG A 62 7.07 0.26 -3.64
C ARG A 62 8.14 -0.71 -4.16
N ALA A 63 8.19 -1.93 -3.64
CA ALA A 63 9.12 -2.94 -4.12
C ALA A 63 8.86 -3.30 -5.59
N GLY A 64 7.58 -3.45 -5.97
CA GLY A 64 7.17 -3.68 -7.36
C GLY A 64 7.58 -2.52 -8.28
N ALA A 65 7.37 -1.28 -7.85
CA ALA A 65 7.77 -0.09 -8.60
C ALA A 65 9.30 -0.01 -8.82
N CYS A 66 10.09 -0.31 -7.79
CA CYS A 66 11.54 -0.38 -7.90
C CYS A 66 12.01 -1.52 -8.84
N ALA A 67 11.31 -2.66 -8.82
CA ALA A 67 11.57 -3.75 -9.75
C ALA A 67 11.28 -3.33 -11.20
N LEU A 68 10.21 -2.58 -11.45
CA LEU A 68 9.90 -2.01 -12.77
C LEU A 68 11.01 -1.07 -13.26
N ASP A 69 11.49 -0.17 -12.41
CA ASP A 69 12.61 0.72 -12.74
C ASP A 69 13.87 -0.07 -13.09
N THR A 70 14.16 -1.12 -12.32
CA THR A 70 15.31 -2.01 -12.56
C THR A 70 15.19 -2.72 -13.91
N LEU A 71 14.01 -3.23 -14.23
CA LEU A 71 13.75 -3.94 -15.48
C LEU A 71 13.81 -3.02 -16.70
N GLU A 72 13.31 -1.79 -16.55
CA GLU A 72 13.44 -0.74 -17.55
C GLU A 72 14.92 -0.39 -17.78
N ALA A 73 15.68 -0.15 -16.71
CA ALA A 73 17.12 0.15 -16.79
C ALA A 73 17.94 -0.99 -17.43
N GLN A 74 17.54 -2.24 -17.20
CA GLN A 74 18.17 -3.42 -17.81
C GLN A 74 17.68 -3.71 -19.23
N ASN A 75 16.78 -2.88 -19.78
CA ASN A 75 16.15 -3.08 -21.09
C ASN A 75 15.53 -4.48 -21.25
N LYS A 76 14.80 -4.93 -20.22
CA LYS A 76 14.10 -6.23 -20.19
C LYS A 76 12.60 -6.01 -20.39
N PRO A 77 12.11 -5.83 -21.65
CA PRO A 77 10.74 -5.40 -21.92
C PRO A 77 9.67 -6.40 -21.47
N TYR A 78 10.00 -7.69 -21.36
CA TYR A 78 9.06 -8.73 -20.93
C TYR A 78 8.98 -8.91 -19.40
N GLY A 79 9.93 -8.32 -18.66
CA GLY A 79 9.93 -8.37 -17.20
C GLY A 79 8.70 -7.69 -16.59
N PRO A 80 8.39 -6.43 -16.98
CA PRO A 80 7.23 -5.70 -16.49
C PRO A 80 5.91 -6.44 -16.67
N ALA A 81 5.72 -7.21 -17.75
CA ALA A 81 4.50 -7.98 -18.00
C ALA A 81 4.16 -8.96 -16.87
N LYS A 82 5.16 -9.48 -16.15
CA LYS A 82 4.96 -10.38 -15.00
C LYS A 82 4.57 -9.65 -13.72
N LEU A 83 4.80 -8.34 -13.66
CA LEU A 83 4.55 -7.50 -12.49
C LEU A 83 3.26 -6.70 -12.61
N ILE A 84 2.79 -6.39 -13.82
CA ILE A 84 1.60 -5.56 -14.04
C ILE A 84 0.38 -6.15 -13.32
N ASP A 85 0.01 -7.41 -13.58
CA ASP A 85 -1.21 -7.99 -12.97
C ASP A 85 -1.14 -8.09 -11.44
N PRO A 86 -0.03 -8.59 -10.83
CA PRO A 86 0.13 -8.56 -9.38
C PRO A 86 0.08 -7.15 -8.80
N MET A 87 0.67 -6.16 -9.48
CA MET A 87 0.68 -4.77 -9.00
C MET A 87 -0.71 -4.13 -9.08
N VAL A 88 -1.44 -4.32 -10.18
CA VAL A 88 -2.83 -3.84 -10.31
C VAL A 88 -3.72 -4.48 -9.24
N SER A 89 -3.50 -5.76 -8.96
CA SER A 89 -4.23 -6.47 -7.90
C SER A 89 -3.92 -5.87 -6.53
N ALA A 90 -2.63 -5.66 -6.21
CA ALA A 90 -2.23 -5.01 -4.96
C ALA A 90 -2.76 -3.57 -4.83
N LEU A 91 -2.80 -2.80 -5.93
CA LEU A 91 -3.40 -1.46 -5.95
C LEU A 91 -4.91 -1.52 -5.67
N ARG A 92 -5.62 -2.52 -6.20
CA ARG A 92 -7.05 -2.72 -5.95
C ARG A 92 -7.31 -3.07 -4.48
N GLU A 93 -6.53 -3.99 -3.92
CA GLU A 93 -6.63 -4.37 -2.49
C GLU A 93 -6.30 -3.20 -1.56
N ALA A 94 -5.33 -2.36 -1.93
CA ALA A 94 -4.99 -1.14 -1.19
C ALA A 94 -6.00 0.01 -1.41
N ARG A 95 -7.09 -0.23 -2.16
CA ARG A 95 -8.11 0.77 -2.53
C ARG A 95 -7.55 2.01 -3.27
N LEU A 96 -6.47 1.81 -4.02
CA LEU A 96 -5.79 2.87 -4.78
C LEU A 96 -6.24 2.97 -6.24
N THR A 97 -7.25 2.19 -6.66
CA THR A 97 -7.86 2.30 -8.00
C THR A 97 -9.21 3.01 -7.95
N PRO A 98 -9.62 3.74 -9.01
CA PRO A 98 -10.93 4.40 -9.04
C PRO A 98 -12.11 3.44 -8.77
N GLU A 99 -12.05 2.24 -9.36
CA GLU A 99 -13.06 1.19 -9.17
C GLU A 99 -13.14 0.72 -7.72
N SER A 100 -12.00 0.42 -7.09
CA SER A 100 -11.97 -0.01 -5.68
C SER A 100 -12.50 1.06 -4.72
N ARG A 101 -12.32 2.34 -5.05
CA ARG A 101 -12.84 3.46 -4.26
C ARG A 101 -14.34 3.63 -4.41
N ALA A 102 -14.87 3.47 -5.63
CA ALA A 102 -16.31 3.53 -5.87
C ALA A 102 -17.04 2.44 -5.07
N VAL A 103 -16.54 1.20 -5.08
CA VAL A 103 -17.12 0.08 -4.29
C VAL A 103 -17.12 0.41 -2.80
N ALA A 104 -16.01 0.91 -2.26
CA ALA A 104 -15.93 1.29 -0.84
C ALA A 104 -16.92 2.41 -0.47
N GLN A 105 -17.19 3.34 -1.39
CA GLN A 105 -18.16 4.41 -1.20
C GLN A 105 -19.60 3.87 -1.22
N ASP A 106 -19.92 2.97 -2.15
CA ASP A 106 -21.24 2.33 -2.23
C ASP A 106 -21.54 1.51 -0.96
N ASP A 107 -20.55 0.75 -0.46
CA ASP A 107 -20.67 0.01 0.79
C ASP A 107 -20.96 0.92 1.99
N ALA A 108 -20.29 2.08 2.07
CA ALA A 108 -20.52 3.07 3.12
C ALA A 108 -21.93 3.69 3.03
N ILE A 109 -22.39 4.01 1.81
CA ILE A 109 -23.75 4.53 1.58
C ILE A 109 -24.79 3.50 2.01
N ASN A 110 -24.62 2.23 1.62
CA ASN A 110 -25.53 1.16 1.98
C ASN A 110 -25.57 0.92 3.49
N ALA A 111 -24.43 0.99 4.18
CA ALA A 111 -24.38 0.89 5.63
C ALA A 111 -25.17 2.01 6.32
N LEU A 112 -25.00 3.26 5.87
CA LEU A 112 -25.73 4.41 6.40
C LEU A 112 -27.24 4.33 6.12
N LEU A 113 -27.64 3.88 4.92
CA LEU A 113 -29.05 3.69 4.59
C LEU A 113 -29.69 2.61 5.46
N LYS A 114 -28.95 1.54 5.78
CA LYS A 114 -29.43 0.50 6.68
C LYS A 114 -29.61 1.01 8.10
N GLU A 115 -28.65 1.78 8.62
CA GLU A 115 -28.73 2.42 9.94
C GLU A 115 -29.96 3.34 10.04
N LEU A 116 -30.20 4.17 9.03
CA LEU A 116 -31.38 5.05 8.98
C LEU A 116 -32.72 4.29 8.99
N VAL A 117 -32.80 3.13 8.34
CA VAL A 117 -34.01 2.29 8.33
C VAL A 117 -34.21 1.59 9.67
N GLU A 118 -33.13 1.26 10.38
CA GLU A 118 -33.18 0.62 11.70
C GLU A 118 -33.49 1.64 12.83
N ASP A 119 -33.10 2.92 12.66
CA ASP A 119 -33.31 4.01 13.61
C ASP A 119 -34.67 4.73 13.49
N ASP A 120 -35.54 4.33 12.57
CA ASP A 120 -36.96 4.71 12.56
C ASP A 120 -37.76 3.67 13.38
N PRO A 121 -37.93 3.84 14.72
CA PRO A 121 -38.93 3.07 15.43
C PRO A 121 -40.28 3.47 14.85
N VAL A 122 -40.90 2.53 14.12
CA VAL A 122 -42.30 2.60 13.73
C VAL A 122 -43.08 3.03 14.96
N CYS A 123 -43.59 4.26 14.91
CA CYS A 123 -44.48 4.81 15.91
C CYS A 123 -45.62 3.80 16.06
N SER A 124 -45.59 3.01 17.14
CA SER A 124 -46.54 1.94 17.40
C SER A 124 -47.89 2.59 17.63
N THR A 125 -48.65 2.78 16.57
CA THR A 125 -50.08 3.05 16.63
C THR A 125 -50.77 1.76 17.04
N GLU A 126 -50.66 1.41 18.32
CA GLU A 126 -51.60 0.52 18.97
C GLU A 126 -52.96 1.24 19.03
N VAL A 127 -53.74 1.09 17.96
CA VAL A 127 -55.15 1.47 17.96
C VAL A 127 -55.89 0.40 18.76
N HIS A 128 -56.04 0.63 20.06
CA HIS A 128 -56.96 -0.15 20.88
C HIS A 128 -58.39 0.07 20.35
N HIS A 129 -58.90 -0.93 19.64
CA HIS A 129 -60.31 -1.06 19.34
C HIS A 129 -60.96 -1.82 20.50
N GLU A 130 -61.64 -1.10 21.39
CA GLU A 130 -62.56 -1.71 22.35
C GLU A 130 -64.00 -1.38 21.94
N ALA A 131 -64.81 -2.44 22.01
CA ALA A 131 -66.16 -2.59 21.49
C ALA A 131 -67.25 -2.00 22.38
#